data_AF-A0A1E7I8H9-F1
#
_entry.id   AF-A0A1E7I8H9-F1
#
_cell.length_a   1.000
_cell.length_b   1.000
_cell.length_c   1.000
_cell.angle_alpha   90.00
_cell.angle_beta   90.00
_cell.angle_gamma   90.00
#
_symmetry.space_group_name_H-M   'P 1'
#
loop_
_entity.id
_entity.type
_entity.pdbx_description
1 polymer ?
#
loop_
_entity_poly.entity_id
_entity_poly.type
_entity_poly.pdbx_seq_one_letter_code
_entity_poly.pdbx_strand_id
1 'polypeptide(L)'
;MYSYFSVGRRLLGPFIAGCETKNESVAEVVNLLRGEMETIRQQPITAQELNQAKDSLINSFVFTFENTHALAKRIMSQQMYGYPENYLEEYRQRIAAVTIDDVQRVALKYLHPDQQLLILVGDREALQPSLKQLAEPVEEIKLNDLI
;
A
#
# COMPACT_ATOMS: atom_id res chain seq x y z
N MET A 1 -9.47 -6.49 3.54
CA MET A 1 -8.79 -5.24 3.18
C MET A 1 -7.30 -5.48 3.31
N TYR A 2 -6.52 -5.05 2.34
CA TYR A 2 -5.05 -5.12 2.37
C TYR A 2 -4.49 -3.80 1.86
N SER A 3 -3.30 -3.44 2.33
CA SER A 3 -2.52 -2.36 1.75
C SER A 3 -1.04 -2.73 1.71
N TYR A 4 -0.34 -2.23 0.71
CA TYR A 4 1.11 -2.38 0.62
C TYR A 4 1.72 -1.23 -0.17
N PHE A 5 3.00 -0.98 0.09
CA PHE A 5 3.81 -0.06 -0.68
C PHE A 5 4.86 -0.86 -1.45
N SER A 6 4.90 -0.70 -2.77
CA SER A 6 5.99 -1.25 -3.57
C SER A 6 7.10 -0.23 -3.64
N VAL A 7 8.33 -0.58 -3.23
CA VAL A 7 9.45 0.36 -3.30
C VAL A 7 9.88 0.52 -4.75
N GLY A 8 9.56 1.68 -5.31
CA GLY A 8 9.97 2.06 -6.65
C GLY A 8 11.44 2.48 -6.69
N ARG A 9 12.32 1.63 -7.24
CA ARG A 9 13.72 1.99 -7.52
C ARG A 9 13.96 2.33 -8.99
N ARG A 10 13.45 1.49 -9.91
CA ARG A 10 13.50 1.74 -11.37
C ARG A 10 12.24 2.41 -11.93
N LEU A 11 11.08 2.16 -11.33
CA LEU A 11 9.79 2.77 -11.64
C LEU A 11 9.23 3.39 -10.37
N LEU A 12 8.26 4.30 -10.49
CA LEU A 12 7.55 4.81 -9.32
C LEU A 12 6.85 3.67 -8.58
N GLY A 13 6.99 3.67 -7.26
CA GLY A 13 6.45 2.65 -6.39
C GLY A 13 5.05 3.02 -5.92
N PRO A 14 3.99 2.32 -6.34
CA PRO A 14 2.65 2.66 -5.90
C PRO A 14 2.44 2.26 -4.44
N PHE A 15 1.71 3.11 -3.72
CA PHE A 15 0.95 2.70 -2.55
C PHE A 15 -0.40 2.17 -3.02
N ILE A 16 -0.74 0.95 -2.65
CA ILE A 16 -1.98 0.29 -3.07
C ILE A 16 -2.75 -0.09 -1.81
N ALA A 17 -4.03 0.29 -1.76
CA ALA A 17 -4.99 -0.18 -0.78
C ALA A 17 -6.19 -0.77 -1.51
N GLY A 18 -6.66 -1.94 -1.07
CA GLY A 18 -7.73 -2.67 -1.73
C GLY A 18 -8.55 -3.52 -0.78
N CYS A 19 -9.79 -3.79 -1.18
CA CYS A 19 -10.70 -4.67 -0.47
C CYS A 19 -11.77 -5.19 -1.44
N GLU A 20 -12.38 -6.31 -1.05
CA GLU A 20 -13.55 -6.86 -1.72
C GLU A 20 -14.78 -6.48 -0.90
N THR A 21 -15.82 -5.99 -1.57
CA THR A 21 -17.06 -5.52 -0.94
C THR A 21 -18.23 -5.87 -1.82
N LYS A 22 -19.45 -5.74 -1.29
CA LYS A 22 -20.65 -5.76 -2.14
C LYS A 22 -20.66 -4.53 -3.06
N ASN A 23 -21.24 -4.67 -4.25
CA ASN A 23 -21.34 -3.58 -5.24
C ASN A 23 -22.02 -2.33 -4.66
N GLU A 24 -23.05 -2.52 -3.83
CA GLU A 24 -23.81 -1.45 -3.17
C GLU A 24 -22.99 -0.62 -2.17
N SER A 25 -21.93 -1.20 -1.59
CA SER A 25 -21.11 -0.57 -0.54
C SER A 25 -19.83 0.08 -1.09
N VAL A 26 -19.60 0.07 -2.41
CA VAL A 26 -18.34 0.55 -2.99
C VAL A 26 -18.07 2.01 -2.68
N ALA A 27 -19.06 2.89 -2.84
CA ALA A 27 -18.90 4.32 -2.54
C ALA A 27 -18.55 4.57 -1.07
N GLU A 28 -19.24 3.87 -0.16
CA GLU A 28 -18.98 3.95 1.28
C GLU A 28 -17.54 3.53 1.59
N VAL A 29 -17.09 2.41 1.04
CA VAL A 29 -15.77 1.85 1.36
C VAL A 29 -14.64 2.68 0.77
N VAL A 30 -14.80 3.21 -0.45
CA VAL A 30 -13.83 4.12 -1.04
C VAL A 30 -13.70 5.40 -0.21
N ASN A 31 -14.81 5.96 0.26
CA ASN A 31 -14.78 7.15 1.10
C ASN A 31 -14.18 6.87 2.48
N LEU A 32 -14.43 5.69 3.06
CA LEU A 32 -13.80 5.25 4.30
C LEU A 32 -12.28 5.14 4.12
N LEU A 33 -11.81 4.49 3.05
CA LEU A 33 -10.38 4.37 2.76
C LEU A 33 -9.71 5.75 2.59
N ARG A 34 -10.35 6.67 1.86
CA ARG A 34 -9.87 8.05 1.73
C ARG A 34 -9.83 8.76 3.08
N GLY A 35 -10.86 8.56 3.90
CA GLY A 35 -10.94 9.11 5.26
C GLY A 35 -9.80 8.62 6.16
N GLU A 36 -9.50 7.33 6.16
CA GLU A 36 -8.37 6.77 6.92
C GLU A 36 -7.02 7.33 6.46
N MET A 37 -6.81 7.46 5.14
CA MET A 37 -5.60 8.08 4.61
C MET A 37 -5.49 9.55 5.04
N GLU A 38 -6.58 10.31 5.01
CA GLU A 38 -6.61 11.69 5.49
C GLU A 38 -6.36 11.79 6.99
N THR A 39 -6.92 10.89 7.80
CA THR A 39 -6.65 10.83 9.24
C THR A 39 -5.17 10.65 9.52
N ILE A 40 -4.50 9.71 8.85
CA ILE A 40 -3.05 9.50 8.99
C ILE A 40 -2.24 10.72 8.53
N ARG A 41 -2.74 11.49 7.55
CA ARG A 41 -2.09 12.74 7.11
C ARG A 41 -2.28 13.90 8.08
N GLN A 42 -3.40 13.94 8.81
CA GLN A 42 -3.77 15.09 9.64
C GLN A 42 -3.45 14.88 11.12
N GLN A 43 -3.41 13.63 11.57
CA GLN A 43 -3.23 13.26 12.97
C GLN A 43 -2.06 12.27 13.12
N PRO A 44 -1.12 12.54 14.03
CA PRO A 44 -0.07 11.58 14.35
C PRO A 44 -0.66 10.26 14.84
N ILE A 45 -0.12 9.14 14.36
CA ILE A 45 -0.44 7.82 14.87
C ILE A 45 -0.04 7.70 16.35
N THR A 46 -0.69 6.77 17.06
CA THR A 46 -0.36 6.48 18.45
C THR A 46 0.94 5.67 18.56
N ALA A 47 1.58 5.75 19.73
CA ALA A 47 2.74 4.91 20.03
C ALA A 47 2.41 3.41 19.99
N GLN A 48 1.17 3.04 20.36
CA GLN A 48 0.71 1.66 20.31
C GLN A 48 0.64 1.14 18.87
N GLU A 49 0.03 1.89 17.96
CA GLU A 49 -0.07 1.52 16.54
C GLU A 49 1.33 1.41 15.90
N LEU A 50 2.24 2.36 16.20
CA LEU A 50 3.60 2.29 15.70
C LEU A 50 4.32 1.02 16.17
N ASN A 51 4.20 0.66 17.45
CA ASN A 51 4.84 -0.53 18.00
C ASN A 51 4.25 -1.81 17.38
N GLN A 52 2.92 -1.90 17.25
CA GLN A 52 2.27 -3.04 16.61
C GLN A 52 2.71 -3.22 15.15
N ALA A 53 2.82 -2.13 14.39
CA ALA A 53 3.29 -2.17 13.01
C ALA A 53 4.75 -2.62 12.90
N LYS A 54 5.63 -2.09 13.78
CA LYS A 54 7.04 -2.50 13.85
C LYS A 54 7.18 -3.99 14.17
N ASP A 55 6.46 -4.47 15.18
CA ASP A 55 6.51 -5.87 15.59
C ASP A 55 6.02 -6.79 14.48
N SER A 56 4.94 -6.43 13.78
CA SER A 56 4.45 -7.18 12.63
C SER A 56 5.50 -7.30 11.51
N LEU A 57 6.18 -6.20 11.17
CA LEU A 57 7.23 -6.18 10.14
C LEU A 57 8.49 -6.95 10.56
N ILE A 58 8.87 -6.88 11.84
CA ILE A 58 10.04 -7.60 12.37
C ILE A 58 9.75 -9.11 12.46
N ASN A 59 8.57 -9.49 12.95
CA ASN A 59 8.18 -10.89 13.08
C ASN A 59 8.01 -11.56 11.71
N SER A 60 7.43 -10.85 10.74
CA SER A 60 7.29 -11.36 9.37
C SER A 60 8.61 -11.48 8.62
N PHE A 61 9.65 -10.73 9.02
CA PHE A 61 10.97 -10.80 8.41
C PHE A 61 11.63 -12.17 8.55
N VAL A 62 11.37 -12.90 9.65
CA VAL A 62 11.97 -14.23 9.89
C VAL A 62 11.57 -15.22 8.79
N PHE A 63 10.33 -15.15 8.30
CA PHE A 63 9.83 -16.00 7.21
C PHE A 63 10.50 -15.72 5.85
N THR A 64 11.26 -14.62 5.72
CA THR A 64 12.00 -14.32 4.49
C THR A 64 13.13 -15.33 4.22
N PHE A 65 13.63 -16.01 5.25
CA PHE A 65 14.81 -16.89 5.16
C PHE A 65 14.47 -18.39 5.10
N GLU A 66 13.20 -18.77 5.15
CA GLU A 66 12.80 -20.19 5.16
C GLU A 66 13.05 -20.89 3.82
N ASN A 67 13.12 -20.14 2.73
CA ASN A 67 13.30 -20.69 1.38
C ASN A 67 14.55 -20.13 0.70
N THR A 68 15.56 -20.98 0.50
CA THR A 68 16.84 -20.63 -0.12
C THR A 68 16.68 -20.03 -1.53
N HIS A 69 15.69 -20.49 -2.31
CA HIS A 69 15.40 -19.93 -3.64
C HIS A 69 14.84 -18.50 -3.54
N ALA A 70 13.92 -18.26 -2.60
CA ALA A 70 13.37 -16.94 -2.36
C ALA A 70 14.45 -15.95 -1.87
N LEU A 71 15.36 -16.41 -1.01
CA LEU A 71 16.50 -15.64 -0.53
C LEU A 71 17.45 -15.24 -1.68
N ALA A 72 17.84 -16.20 -2.53
CA ALA A 72 18.70 -15.92 -3.68
C ALA A 72 18.06 -14.89 -4.64
N LYS A 73 16.78 -15.07 -4.97
CA LYS A 73 16.03 -14.11 -5.81
C LYS A 73 15.99 -12.72 -5.20
N ARG A 74 15.86 -12.62 -3.87
CA ARG A 74 15.84 -11.34 -3.15
C ARG A 74 17.19 -10.65 -3.16
N ILE A 75 18.29 -11.38 -2.92
CA ILE A 75 19.65 -10.83 -2.99
C ILE A 75 19.96 -10.34 -4.41
N MET A 76 19.63 -11.14 -5.43
CA MET A 76 19.79 -10.73 -6.83
C MET A 76 18.99 -9.46 -7.16
N SER A 77 17.74 -9.39 -6.71
CA SER A 77 16.90 -8.20 -6.90
C SER A 77 17.49 -6.99 -6.18
N GLN A 78 17.98 -7.15 -4.95
CA GLN A 78 18.63 -6.08 -4.17
C GLN A 78 19.87 -5.53 -4.87
N GLN A 79 20.75 -6.40 -5.38
CA GLN A 79 21.91 -5.99 -6.17
C GLN A 79 21.49 -5.28 -7.46
N MET A 80 20.51 -5.83 -8.19
CA MET A 80 19.98 -5.24 -9.42
C MET A 80 19.39 -3.83 -9.19
N TYR A 81 18.81 -3.58 -8.02
CA TYR A 81 18.24 -2.29 -7.63
C TYR A 81 19.19 -1.41 -6.81
N GLY A 82 20.46 -1.79 -6.66
CA GLY A 82 21.50 -0.98 -6.00
C GLY A 82 21.32 -0.81 -4.49
N TYR A 83 20.76 -1.80 -3.80
CA TYR A 83 20.70 -1.79 -2.34
C TYR A 83 22.09 -2.02 -1.73
N PRO A 84 22.36 -1.44 -0.54
CA PRO A 84 23.55 -1.78 0.24
C PRO A 84 23.63 -3.29 0.52
N GLU A 85 24.83 -3.86 0.51
CA GLU A 85 25.03 -5.29 0.78
C GLU A 85 24.51 -5.70 2.16
N ASN A 86 24.63 -4.81 3.15
CA ASN A 86 24.18 -5.04 4.52
C ASN A 86 22.69 -4.70 4.75
N TYR A 87 21.90 -4.47 3.70
CA TYR A 87 20.50 -4.07 3.83
C TYR A 87 19.65 -5.05 4.64
N LEU A 88 19.86 -6.36 4.46
CA LEU A 88 19.13 -7.39 5.22
C LEU A 88 19.57 -7.45 6.69
N GLU A 89 20.84 -7.17 6.97
CA GLU A 89 21.39 -7.16 8.33
C GLU A 89 20.83 -5.96 9.13
N GLU A 90 20.79 -4.79 8.50
CA GLU A 90 20.30 -3.56 9.12
C GLU A 90 18.78 -3.41 9.10
N TYR A 91 18.04 -4.27 8.37
CA TYR A 91 16.60 -4.12 8.16
C TYR A 91 15.84 -3.94 9.47
N ARG A 92 16.06 -4.83 10.45
CA ARG A 92 15.38 -4.77 11.75
C ARG A 92 15.71 -3.49 12.51
N GLN A 93 16.98 -3.07 12.50
CA GLN A 93 17.42 -1.84 13.16
C GLN A 93 16.78 -0.61 12.53
N ARG A 94 16.71 -0.57 11.19
CA ARG A 94 16.09 0.52 10.43
C ARG A 94 14.59 0.61 10.71
N ILE A 95 13.87 -0.52 10.78
CA ILE A 95 12.45 -0.55 11.17
C ILE A 95 12.26 -0.09 12.62
N ALA A 96 13.10 -0.57 13.54
CA ALA A 96 13.00 -0.19 14.96
C ALA A 96 13.22 1.31 15.19
N ALA A 97 14.07 1.96 14.38
CA ALA A 97 14.39 3.38 14.47
C ALA A 97 13.30 4.33 13.93
N VAL A 98 12.28 3.83 13.22
CA VAL A 98 11.20 4.67 12.66
C VAL A 98 10.45 5.40 13.77
N THR A 99 10.24 6.70 13.63
CA THR A 99 9.50 7.52 14.60
C THR A 99 8.08 7.82 14.12
N ILE A 100 7.22 8.32 15.03
CA ILE A 100 5.87 8.82 14.66
C ILE A 100 6.01 9.97 13.65
N ASP A 101 6.98 10.87 13.87
CA ASP A 101 7.25 12.00 12.98
C ASP A 101 7.68 11.55 11.58
N ASP A 102 8.43 10.45 11.47
CA ASP A 102 8.78 9.87 10.17
C ASP A 102 7.54 9.38 9.41
N VAL A 103 6.63 8.69 10.12
CA VAL A 103 5.37 8.22 9.53
C VAL A 103 4.55 9.42 9.07
N GLN A 104 4.38 10.44 9.92
CA GLN A 104 3.65 11.66 9.60
C GLN A 104 4.23 12.36 8.37
N ARG A 105 5.55 12.55 8.34
CA ARG A 105 6.27 13.19 7.24
C ARG A 105 6.10 12.43 5.93
N VAL A 106 6.17 11.10 5.95
CA VAL A 106 6.01 10.25 4.77
C VAL A 106 4.55 10.23 4.30
N ALA A 107 3.59 10.16 5.22
CA ALA A 107 2.17 10.22 4.91
C ALA A 107 1.81 11.54 4.21
N LEU A 108 2.23 12.68 4.76
CA LEU A 108 2.02 14.00 4.15
C LEU A 108 2.62 14.13 2.75
N LYS A 109 3.76 13.47 2.52
CA LYS A 109 4.52 13.56 1.26
C LYS A 109 4.00 12.65 0.16
N TYR A 110 3.43 11.49 0.48
CA TYR A 110 3.15 10.45 -0.52
C TYR A 110 1.71 9.93 -0.51
N LEU A 111 0.96 10.07 0.58
CA LEU A 111 -0.46 9.73 0.58
C LEU A 111 -1.24 10.93 0.05
N HIS A 112 -1.76 10.80 -1.16
CA HIS A 112 -2.62 11.80 -1.82
C HIS A 112 -3.95 11.15 -2.22
N PRO A 113 -4.92 11.04 -1.30
CA PRO A 113 -6.23 10.43 -1.58
C PRO A 113 -7.02 11.14 -2.68
N ASP A 114 -6.71 12.42 -2.89
CA ASP A 114 -7.21 13.28 -3.96
C ASP A 114 -6.59 12.99 -5.34
N GLN A 115 -5.43 12.33 -5.37
CA GLN A 115 -4.67 12.01 -6.60
C GLN A 115 -4.60 10.49 -6.85
N GLN A 116 -5.51 9.72 -6.26
CA GLN A 116 -5.50 8.26 -6.38
C GLN A 116 -6.04 7.80 -7.75
N LEU A 117 -5.45 6.72 -8.28
CA LEU A 117 -6.07 5.92 -9.32
C LEU A 117 -7.01 4.90 -8.68
N LEU A 118 -8.31 4.99 -8.96
CA LEU A 118 -9.29 4.06 -8.45
C LEU A 118 -9.61 2.99 -9.49
N ILE A 119 -9.36 1.72 -9.15
CA ILE A 119 -9.70 0.57 -9.98
C ILE A 119 -10.85 -0.16 -9.31
N LEU A 120 -11.97 -0.29 -10.02
CA LEU A 120 -13.16 -1.02 -9.56
C LEU A 120 -13.39 -2.21 -10.50
N VAL A 121 -13.67 -3.37 -9.91
CA VAL A 121 -13.97 -4.59 -10.64
C VAL A 121 -15.31 -5.10 -10.15
N GLY A 122 -16.28 -5.23 -11.05
CA GLY A 122 -17.63 -5.68 -10.71
C GLY A 122 -18.64 -5.45 -11.83
N ASP A 123 -19.91 -5.64 -11.50
CA ASP A 123 -21.02 -5.45 -12.44
C ASP A 123 -21.27 -3.96 -12.72
N ARG A 124 -21.34 -3.59 -14.00
CA ARG A 124 -21.44 -2.19 -14.45
C ARG A 124 -22.70 -1.50 -13.97
N GLU A 125 -23.84 -2.19 -14.04
CA GLU A 125 -25.15 -1.63 -13.68
C GLU A 125 -25.25 -1.45 -12.18
N ALA A 126 -24.74 -2.43 -11.41
CA ALA A 126 -24.70 -2.34 -9.95
C ALA A 126 -23.74 -1.25 -9.44
N LEU A 127 -22.67 -0.91 -10.19
CA LEU A 127 -21.69 0.11 -9.81
C LEU A 127 -22.06 1.53 -10.26
N GLN A 128 -23.00 1.70 -11.19
CA GLN A 128 -23.47 3.01 -11.69
C GLN A 128 -23.76 4.04 -10.58
N PRO A 129 -24.50 3.70 -9.50
CA PRO A 129 -24.77 4.65 -8.41
C PRO A 129 -23.49 5.12 -7.71
N SER A 130 -22.56 4.20 -7.44
CA SER A 130 -21.29 4.47 -6.78
C SER A 130 -20.36 5.31 -7.66
N LEU A 131 -20.31 5.04 -8.96
CA LEU A 131 -19.46 5.78 -9.90
C LEU A 131 -19.85 7.26 -9.99
N LYS A 132 -21.15 7.57 -10.01
CA LYS A 132 -21.64 8.96 -9.99
C LYS A 132 -21.20 9.74 -8.75
N GLN A 133 -20.93 9.06 -7.64
CA GLN A 133 -20.49 9.67 -6.38
C GLN A 133 -18.96 9.83 -6.29
N LEU A 134 -18.18 8.98 -6.95
CA LEU A 134 -16.74 8.83 -6.72
C LEU A 134 -15.82 9.62 -7.67
N ALA A 135 -16.41 10.37 -8.62
CA ALA A 135 -15.82 11.26 -9.64
C ALA A 135 -15.70 10.68 -11.06
N GLU A 136 -15.71 11.59 -12.04
CA GLU A 136 -15.46 11.37 -13.47
C GLU A 136 -14.13 12.05 -13.88
N PRO A 137 -13.41 11.54 -14.90
CA PRO A 137 -13.84 10.54 -15.88
C PRO A 137 -13.66 9.08 -15.43
N VAL A 138 -14.61 8.22 -15.83
CA VAL A 138 -14.54 6.76 -15.66
C VAL A 138 -14.17 6.14 -17.01
N GLU A 139 -13.02 5.48 -17.07
CA GLU A 139 -12.64 4.66 -18.22
C GLU A 139 -13.14 3.22 -18.01
N GLU A 140 -13.96 2.73 -18.94
CA GLU A 140 -14.44 1.35 -18.91
C GLU A 140 -13.50 0.47 -19.73
N ILE A 141 -12.93 -0.53 -19.07
CA ILE A 141 -12.11 -1.55 -19.72
C ILE A 141 -12.85 -2.88 -19.60
N LYS A 142 -13.22 -3.47 -20.73
CA LYS A 142 -13.87 -4.79 -20.74
C LYS A 142 -12.81 -5.86 -20.57
N LEU A 143 -13.16 -6.93 -19.87
CA LEU A 143 -12.24 -8.05 -19.64
C LEU A 143 -11.67 -8.63 -20.95
N ASN A 144 -12.47 -8.66 -22.01
CA ASN A 144 -12.06 -9.17 -23.31
C ASN A 144 -10.99 -8.30 -24.01
N ASP A 145 -10.82 -7.05 -23.59
CA ASP A 145 -9.83 -6.13 -24.16
C ASP A 145 -8.48 -6.19 -23.41
N LEU A 146 -8.40 -6.95 -22.31
CA LEU A 146 -7.21 -7.12 -21.47
C LEU A 146 -6.39 -8.38 -21.78
N ILE A 147 -6.90 -9.27 -22.65
CA ILE A 147 -6.34 -10.61 -22.92
C ILE A 147 -5.90 -10.71 -24.39
#